data_AF-X1AAJ6-F1
#
_entry.id   AF-X1AAJ6-F1
#
_cell.length_a   1.000
_cell.length_b   1.000
_cell.length_c   1.000
_cell.angle_alpha   90.00
_cell.angle_beta   90.00
_cell.angle_gamma   90.00
#
_symmetry.space_group_name_H-M   'P 1'
#
loop_
_entity.id
_entity.type
_entity.pdbx_description
1 polymer ?
#
loop_
_entity_poly.entity_id
_entity_poly.type
_entity_poly.pdbx_seq_one_letter_code
_entity_poly.pdbx_strand_id
1 'polypeptide(L)'
;VVEITEKIDLNQIARRHADVEYNPERFPGLVMRIEKPRATILIFSTGKMVVTGLRQASEADRVVDKVVKNIRKAGIKVSNPEITIQNIVASGDLHTNIDLNMAAIVMEYAMYEPEVFPGLIYRMQEPKTVFLIFSTGRIVCTGAKRKEIVRDAVLKLNQQVRELGVAKKDIGNSEYQDITFI
;
A
#
# COMPACT_ATOMS: atom_id res chain seq x y z
N VAL A 1 -7.27 4.03 6.88
CA VAL A 1 -8.57 3.63 7.47
C VAL A 1 -9.17 4.86 8.09
N VAL A 2 -10.48 4.96 7.95
CA VAL A 2 -11.25 6.10 8.36
C VAL A 2 -12.38 5.55 9.20
N GLU A 3 -12.57 6.08 10.40
CA GLU A 3 -13.60 5.59 11.31
C GLU A 3 -14.68 6.66 11.47
N ILE A 4 -15.90 6.29 11.10
CA ILE A 4 -17.12 7.04 11.36
C ILE A 4 -17.79 6.35 12.54
N THR A 5 -18.18 7.11 13.56
CA THR A 5 -18.77 6.58 14.80
C THR A 5 -20.19 6.05 14.61
N GLU A 6 -20.87 6.48 13.56
CA GLU A 6 -22.25 6.12 13.26
C GLU A 6 -22.38 4.87 12.37
N LYS A 7 -23.39 4.03 12.63
CA LYS A 7 -23.76 2.93 11.72
C LYS A 7 -24.30 3.50 10.40
N ILE A 8 -23.91 2.87 9.30
CA ILE A 8 -24.25 3.31 7.95
C ILE A 8 -25.16 2.30 7.27
N ASP A 9 -26.35 2.73 6.84
CA ASP A 9 -27.19 1.92 5.97
C ASP A 9 -26.66 1.98 4.53
N LEU A 10 -25.93 0.92 4.14
CA LEU A 10 -25.32 0.81 2.83
C LEU A 10 -26.35 0.71 1.70
N ASN A 11 -27.55 0.18 1.97
CA ASN A 11 -28.61 0.11 0.96
C ASN A 11 -29.11 1.50 0.58
N GLN A 12 -29.17 2.43 1.55
CA GLN A 12 -29.58 3.80 1.29
C GLN A 12 -28.58 4.53 0.37
N ILE A 13 -27.29 4.26 0.54
CA ILE A 13 -26.22 4.79 -0.33
C ILE A 13 -26.32 4.17 -1.72
N ALA A 14 -26.41 2.83 -1.79
CA ALA A 14 -26.44 2.08 -3.04
C ALA A 14 -27.62 2.46 -3.95
N ARG A 15 -28.78 2.79 -3.38
CA ARG A 15 -29.95 3.22 -4.15
C ARG A 15 -29.84 4.61 -4.77
N ARG A 16 -28.97 5.47 -4.24
CA ARG A 16 -28.88 6.89 -4.63
C ARG A 16 -27.70 7.22 -5.52
N HIS A 17 -26.72 6.33 -5.63
CA HIS A 17 -25.52 6.54 -6.44
C HIS A 17 -25.41 5.40 -7.43
N ALA A 18 -25.33 5.69 -8.74
CA ALA A 18 -25.16 4.65 -9.76
C ALA A 18 -23.74 4.06 -9.78
N ASP A 19 -22.76 4.83 -9.28
CA ASP A 19 -21.33 4.51 -9.37
C ASP A 19 -20.81 3.74 -8.15
N VAL A 20 -21.70 3.03 -7.44
CA VAL A 20 -21.34 2.20 -6.28
C VAL A 20 -21.76 0.75 -6.49
N GLU A 21 -20.88 -0.16 -6.13
CA GLU A 21 -21.12 -1.60 -6.18
C GLU A 21 -21.39 -2.10 -4.76
N TYR A 22 -22.60 -2.63 -4.51
CA TYR A 22 -22.95 -3.23 -3.22
C TYR A 22 -23.68 -4.54 -3.41
N ASN A 23 -23.06 -5.64 -2.96
CA ASN A 23 -23.66 -6.97 -2.92
C ASN A 23 -23.18 -7.69 -1.65
N PRO A 24 -23.94 -7.65 -0.53
CA PRO A 24 -23.50 -8.16 0.76
C PRO A 24 -23.22 -9.67 0.76
N GLU A 25 -23.85 -10.45 -0.14
CA GLU A 25 -23.60 -11.89 -0.31
C GLU A 25 -22.20 -12.17 -0.89
N ARG A 26 -21.67 -11.24 -1.70
CA ARG A 26 -20.32 -11.36 -2.29
C ARG A 26 -19.26 -10.65 -1.45
N PHE A 27 -19.58 -9.47 -0.92
CA PHE A 27 -18.67 -8.67 -0.13
C PHE A 27 -19.46 -7.78 0.83
N PRO A 28 -19.17 -7.78 2.14
CA PRO A 28 -19.99 -7.10 3.15
C PRO A 28 -19.93 -5.57 3.09
N GLY A 29 -18.96 -4.99 2.38
CA GLY A 29 -18.81 -3.54 2.22
C GLY A 29 -19.40 -3.03 0.90
N LEU A 30 -19.72 -1.73 0.86
CA LEU A 30 -20.02 -0.99 -0.36
C LEU A 30 -18.72 -0.49 -0.98
N VAL A 31 -18.55 -0.75 -2.28
CA VAL A 31 -17.38 -0.31 -3.06
C VAL A 31 -17.74 0.93 -3.87
N MET A 32 -16.99 2.01 -3.70
CA MET A 32 -17.13 3.25 -4.46
C MET A 32 -15.79 3.57 -5.13
N ARG A 33 -15.84 3.99 -6.40
CA ARG A 33 -14.64 4.38 -7.16
C ARG A 33 -14.66 5.87 -7.43
N ILE A 34 -13.52 6.53 -7.19
CA ILE A 34 -13.32 7.95 -7.50
C ILE A 34 -12.23 8.03 -8.56
N GLU A 35 -12.50 8.77 -9.64
CA GLU A 35 -11.54 8.90 -10.74
C GLU A 35 -10.41 9.90 -10.45
N LYS A 36 -10.71 11.00 -9.75
CA LYS A 36 -9.76 12.10 -9.49
C LYS A 36 -9.88 12.65 -8.06
N PRO A 37 -8.82 12.51 -7.22
CA PRO A 37 -7.70 11.58 -7.42
C PRO A 37 -8.20 10.12 -7.47
N ARG A 38 -7.49 9.25 -8.20
CA ARG A 38 -7.92 7.86 -8.38
C ARG A 38 -7.90 7.14 -7.03
N ALA A 39 -9.04 6.68 -6.56
CA ALA A 39 -9.15 5.96 -5.29
C ALA A 39 -10.28 4.94 -5.32
N THR A 40 -10.11 3.85 -4.59
CA THR A 40 -11.18 2.89 -4.27
C THR A 40 -11.52 3.01 -2.80
N ILE A 41 -12.81 3.13 -2.52
CA ILE A 41 -13.35 3.33 -1.18
C ILE A 41 -14.20 2.11 -0.84
N LEU A 42 -13.92 1.50 0.30
CA LEU A 42 -14.75 0.46 0.88
C LEU A 42 -15.43 1.04 2.11
N ILE A 43 -16.76 1.01 2.15
CA ILE A 43 -17.56 1.50 3.27
C ILE A 43 -18.28 0.32 3.90
N PHE A 44 -18.10 0.13 5.20
CA PHE A 44 -18.75 -0.95 5.95
C PHE A 44 -19.90 -0.39 6.77
N SER A 45 -20.91 -1.22 7.02
CA SER A 45 -22.10 -0.84 7.83
C SER A 45 -21.74 -0.43 9.26
N THR A 46 -20.56 -0.84 9.74
CA THR A 46 -19.98 -0.47 11.03
C THR A 46 -19.51 0.99 11.11
N GLY A 47 -19.50 1.73 10.00
CA GLY A 47 -18.90 3.07 9.94
C GLY A 47 -17.41 3.06 9.57
N LYS A 48 -16.77 1.88 9.51
CA LYS A 48 -15.40 1.76 9.01
C LYS A 48 -15.36 2.07 7.51
N MET A 49 -14.39 2.87 7.10
CA MET A 49 -14.10 3.17 5.71
C MET A 49 -12.61 2.91 5.39
N VAL A 50 -12.35 2.28 4.26
CA VAL A 50 -11.00 1.99 3.77
C VAL A 50 -10.81 2.73 2.46
N VAL A 51 -9.74 3.50 2.36
CA VAL A 51 -9.35 4.25 1.16
C VAL A 51 -8.05 3.65 0.63
N THR A 52 -8.02 3.25 -0.64
CA THR A 52 -6.84 2.68 -1.31
C THR A 52 -6.59 3.32 -2.67
N GLY A 53 -5.35 3.22 -3.17
CA GLY A 53 -4.94 3.71 -4.49
C GLY A 53 -4.45 5.16 -4.53
N LEU A 54 -4.35 5.83 -3.37
CA LEU A 54 -3.79 7.18 -3.28
C LEU A 54 -2.26 7.14 -3.36
N ARG A 55 -1.69 7.96 -4.24
CA ARG A 55 -0.23 8.14 -4.35
C ARG A 55 0.31 9.06 -3.26
N GLN A 56 -0.50 10.01 -2.79
CA GLN A 56 -0.12 10.96 -1.77
C GLN A 56 -1.11 10.94 -0.60
N ALA A 57 -0.59 10.81 0.61
CA ALA A 57 -1.42 10.82 1.82
C ALA A 57 -2.20 12.14 1.99
N SER A 58 -1.66 13.26 1.50
CA SER A 58 -2.33 14.57 1.50
C SER A 58 -3.60 14.62 0.64
N GLU A 59 -3.80 13.65 -0.26
CA GLU A 59 -5.02 13.55 -1.06
C GLU A 59 -6.17 12.87 -0.29
N ALA A 60 -5.87 12.23 0.84
CA ALA A 60 -6.84 11.47 1.62
C ALA A 60 -7.99 12.36 2.11
N ASP A 61 -7.70 13.54 2.65
CA ASP A 61 -8.71 14.47 3.16
C ASP A 61 -9.74 14.83 2.08
N ARG A 62 -9.25 15.20 0.88
CA ARG A 62 -10.10 15.56 -0.26
C ARG A 62 -11.01 14.41 -0.70
N VAL A 63 -10.49 13.18 -0.70
CA VAL A 63 -11.26 11.99 -1.07
C VAL A 63 -12.30 11.67 0.00
N VAL A 64 -11.91 11.67 1.26
CA VAL A 64 -12.79 11.43 2.40
C VAL A 64 -13.91 12.46 2.43
N ASP A 65 -13.61 13.74 2.25
CA ASP A 65 -14.61 14.81 2.16
C ASP A 65 -15.63 14.59 1.05
N LYS A 66 -15.19 14.11 -0.12
CA LYS A 66 -16.09 13.80 -1.24
C LYS A 66 -17.04 12.66 -0.87
N VAL A 67 -16.53 11.62 -0.23
CA VAL A 67 -17.34 10.47 0.22
C VAL A 67 -18.31 10.89 1.32
N VAL A 68 -17.85 11.62 2.34
CA VAL A 68 -18.67 12.13 3.44
C VAL A 68 -19.81 13.02 2.90
N LYS A 69 -19.53 13.89 1.91
CA LYS A 69 -20.58 14.68 1.24
C LYS A 69 -21.61 13.79 0.53
N ASN A 70 -21.19 12.72 -0.14
CA ASN A 70 -22.09 11.78 -0.82
C ASN A 70 -22.97 11.00 0.18
N ILE A 71 -22.40 10.60 1.32
CA ILE A 71 -23.12 9.96 2.42
C ILE A 71 -24.17 10.93 3.01
N ARG A 72 -23.78 12.18 3.29
CA ARG A 72 -24.70 13.22 3.77
C ARG A 72 -25.84 13.50 2.80
N LYS A 73 -25.55 13.56 1.49
CA LYS A 73 -26.57 13.68 0.43
C LYS A 73 -27.53 12.47 0.37
N ALA A 74 -27.11 11.30 0.86
CA ALA A 74 -27.98 10.14 0.97
C ALA A 74 -28.97 10.24 2.16
N GLY A 75 -28.86 11.28 3.01
CA GLY A 75 -29.68 11.47 4.20
C GLY A 75 -29.06 10.88 5.47
N ILE A 76 -27.83 10.37 5.40
CA ILE A 76 -27.12 9.78 6.53
C ILE A 76 -26.30 10.87 7.22
N LYS A 77 -26.58 11.12 8.50
CA LYS A 77 -25.78 12.02 9.33
C LYS A 77 -24.51 11.31 9.75
N VAL A 78 -23.37 11.84 9.31
CA VAL A 78 -22.03 11.35 9.68
C VAL A 78 -21.16 12.50 10.16
N SER A 79 -20.41 12.24 11.22
CA SER A 79 -19.39 13.14 11.75
C SER A 79 -18.20 13.29 10.78
N ASN A 80 -17.28 14.21 11.07
CA ASN A 80 -16.01 14.27 10.34
C ASN A 80 -15.10 13.18 10.89
N PRO A 81 -14.61 12.25 10.05
CA PRO A 81 -13.90 11.10 10.56
C PRO A 81 -12.40 11.36 10.74
N GLU A 82 -11.77 10.62 11.63
CA GLU A 82 -10.32 10.61 11.78
C GLU A 82 -9.68 9.70 10.71
N ILE A 83 -8.61 10.19 10.08
CA ILE A 83 -7.91 9.47 9.02
C ILE A 83 -6.60 8.91 9.56
N THR A 84 -6.47 7.58 9.52
CA THR A 84 -5.24 6.88 9.94
C THR A 84 -4.59 6.15 8.77
N ILE A 85 -3.29 6.35 8.57
CA ILE A 85 -2.51 5.59 7.60
C ILE A 85 -2.26 4.18 8.16
N GLN A 86 -2.69 3.16 7.43
CA GLN A 86 -2.52 1.76 7.84
C GLN A 86 -1.36 1.07 7.13
N ASN A 87 -1.13 1.41 5.87
CA ASN A 87 -0.05 0.84 5.08
C ASN A 87 0.35 1.82 3.98
N ILE A 88 1.65 1.82 3.68
CA ILE A 88 2.26 2.49 2.55
C ILE A 88 2.94 1.41 1.72
N VAL A 89 2.63 1.39 0.43
CA VAL A 89 3.34 0.55 -0.55
C VAL A 89 4.20 1.46 -1.40
N ALA A 90 5.44 1.04 -1.63
CA ALA A 90 6.35 1.73 -2.50
C ALA A 90 7.03 0.74 -3.44
N SER A 91 7.32 1.20 -4.64
CA SER A 91 8.16 0.52 -5.61
C SER A 91 9.47 1.31 -5.76
N GLY A 92 10.55 0.61 -6.08
CA GLY A 92 11.83 1.23 -6.38
C GLY A 92 12.74 0.32 -7.18
N ASP A 93 13.94 0.81 -7.46
CA ASP A 93 14.99 0.08 -8.16
C ASP A 93 16.30 0.21 -7.37
N LEU A 94 16.98 -0.91 -7.13
CA LEU A 94 18.30 -0.96 -6.50
C LEU A 94 19.43 -0.66 -7.50
N HIS A 95 19.09 -0.50 -8.79
CA HIS A 95 19.99 -0.26 -9.91
C HIS A 95 21.13 -1.27 -9.98
N THR A 96 20.83 -2.53 -9.69
CA THR A 96 21.75 -3.67 -9.84
C THR A 96 20.96 -4.94 -9.98
N ASN A 97 21.47 -5.90 -10.76
CA ASN A 97 20.93 -7.25 -10.75
C ASN A 97 21.20 -7.92 -9.40
N ILE A 98 20.23 -8.68 -8.91
CA ILE A 98 20.30 -9.43 -7.67
C ILE A 98 20.35 -10.93 -7.99
N ASP A 99 21.32 -11.63 -7.41
CA ASP A 99 21.32 -13.09 -7.40
C ASP A 99 20.34 -13.61 -6.34
N LEU A 100 19.11 -13.92 -6.76
CA LEU A 100 18.05 -14.34 -5.84
C LEU A 100 18.35 -15.69 -5.16
N ASN A 101 19.07 -16.60 -5.83
CA ASN A 101 19.47 -17.88 -5.24
C ASN A 101 20.48 -17.66 -4.12
N MET A 102 21.49 -16.83 -4.38
CA MET A 102 22.47 -16.48 -3.34
C MET A 102 21.81 -15.71 -2.19
N ALA A 103 20.95 -14.73 -2.49
CA ALA A 103 20.22 -13.96 -1.49
C ALA A 103 19.36 -14.84 -0.58
N ALA A 104 18.70 -15.88 -1.10
CA ALA A 104 17.93 -16.82 -0.30
C ALA A 104 18.79 -17.63 0.70
N ILE A 105 20.08 -17.80 0.41
CA ILE A 105 21.03 -18.52 1.28
C ILE A 105 21.60 -17.59 2.34
N VAL A 106 21.99 -16.36 1.97
CA VAL A 106 22.77 -15.46 2.83
C VAL A 106 21.95 -14.41 3.58
N MET A 107 20.75 -14.07 3.10
CA MET A 107 19.86 -13.14 3.78
C MET A 107 18.91 -13.90 4.71
N GLU A 108 19.04 -13.67 6.02
CA GLU A 108 18.08 -14.20 6.98
C GLU A 108 16.66 -13.69 6.69
N TYR A 109 15.63 -14.49 6.95
CA TYR A 109 14.22 -14.13 6.67
C TYR A 109 13.89 -13.86 5.20
N ALA A 110 14.75 -14.33 4.27
CA ALA A 110 14.45 -14.39 2.86
C ALA A 110 13.79 -15.71 2.48
N MET A 111 12.84 -15.67 1.54
CA MET A 111 12.20 -16.84 0.96
C MET A 111 12.14 -16.67 -0.55
N TYR A 112 12.62 -17.66 -1.30
CA TYR A 112 12.60 -17.64 -2.76
C TYR A 112 12.23 -19.02 -3.29
N GLU A 113 11.05 -19.10 -3.90
CA GLU A 113 10.49 -20.31 -4.50
C GLU A 113 9.99 -19.93 -5.92
N PRO A 114 10.86 -19.94 -6.95
CA PRO A 114 10.56 -19.36 -8.26
C PRO A 114 9.35 -20.00 -8.96
N GLU A 115 9.08 -21.27 -8.68
CA GLU A 115 7.90 -22.00 -9.19
C GLU A 115 6.58 -21.47 -8.59
N VAL A 116 6.64 -20.84 -7.42
CA VAL A 116 5.47 -20.27 -6.71
C VAL A 116 5.35 -18.78 -6.96
N PHE A 117 6.47 -18.05 -6.90
CA PHE A 117 6.51 -16.61 -7.09
C PHE A 117 7.88 -16.17 -7.66
N PRO A 118 7.92 -15.33 -8.72
CA PRO A 118 9.16 -15.00 -9.43
C PRO A 118 10.12 -14.07 -8.66
N GLY A 119 9.73 -13.53 -7.51
CA GLY A 119 10.55 -12.65 -6.68
C GLY A 119 10.94 -13.29 -5.35
N LEU A 120 11.98 -12.77 -4.72
CA LEU A 120 12.35 -13.11 -3.35
C LEU A 120 11.51 -12.29 -2.36
N ILE A 121 10.94 -12.94 -1.36
CA ILE A 121 10.24 -12.30 -0.25
C ILE A 121 11.22 -12.14 0.90
N TYR A 122 11.57 -10.91 1.25
CA TYR A 122 12.46 -10.61 2.37
C TYR A 122 11.71 -9.88 3.49
N ARG A 123 11.71 -10.44 4.70
CA ARG A 123 11.05 -9.86 5.88
C ARG A 123 12.08 -9.16 6.77
N MET A 124 12.31 -7.88 6.50
CA MET A 124 13.19 -7.03 7.30
C MET A 124 12.57 -6.81 8.69
N GLN A 125 13.34 -7.12 9.74
CA GLN A 125 12.88 -6.96 11.13
C GLN A 125 12.93 -5.50 11.58
N GLU A 126 13.96 -4.75 11.17
CA GLU A 126 14.17 -3.36 11.56
C GLU A 126 14.71 -2.53 10.38
N PRO A 127 13.96 -1.52 9.90
CA PRO A 127 12.55 -1.27 10.21
C PRO A 127 11.64 -2.44 9.76
N LYS A 128 10.58 -2.70 10.53
CA LYS A 128 9.64 -3.79 10.26
C LYS A 128 8.90 -3.57 8.93
N THR A 129 9.35 -4.25 7.88
CA THR A 129 8.86 -4.11 6.50
C THR A 129 9.01 -5.44 5.75
N VAL A 130 8.32 -5.55 4.61
CA VAL A 130 8.44 -6.70 3.70
C VAL A 130 8.82 -6.19 2.32
N PHE A 131 9.85 -6.80 1.76
CA PHE A 131 10.32 -6.57 0.41
C PHE A 131 9.96 -7.73 -0.52
N LEU A 132 9.49 -7.39 -1.71
CA LEU A 132 9.52 -8.26 -2.88
C LEU A 132 10.69 -7.80 -3.73
N ILE A 133 11.70 -8.64 -3.93
CA ILE A 133 12.93 -8.33 -4.64
C ILE A 133 12.99 -9.15 -5.92
N PHE A 134 13.19 -8.49 -7.06
CA PHE A 134 13.30 -9.15 -8.36
C PHE A 134 14.76 -9.21 -8.82
N SER A 135 15.11 -10.19 -9.65
CA SER A 135 16.47 -10.38 -10.18
C SER A 135 16.99 -9.20 -11.00
N THR A 136 16.08 -8.33 -11.46
CA THR A 136 16.36 -7.08 -12.16
C THR A 136 16.85 -5.95 -11.26
N GLY A 137 16.70 -6.07 -9.94
CA GLY A 137 16.95 -4.98 -8.98
C GLY A 137 15.70 -4.21 -8.59
N ARG A 138 14.58 -4.40 -9.29
CA ARG A 138 13.29 -3.83 -8.89
C ARG A 138 12.85 -4.39 -7.55
N ILE A 139 12.25 -3.52 -6.74
CA ILE A 139 11.73 -3.86 -5.42
C ILE A 139 10.32 -3.32 -5.21
N VAL A 140 9.55 -4.00 -4.38
CA VAL A 140 8.33 -3.49 -3.76
C VAL A 140 8.48 -3.58 -2.25
N CYS A 141 8.30 -2.47 -1.55
CA CYS A 141 8.33 -2.37 -0.10
C CYS A 141 6.90 -2.15 0.44
N THR A 142 6.50 -2.91 1.46
CA THR A 142 5.20 -2.78 2.14
C THR A 142 5.34 -3.02 3.65
N GLY A 143 4.30 -2.70 4.42
CA GLY A 143 4.24 -2.89 5.87
C GLY A 143 4.62 -1.66 6.69
N ALA A 144 4.99 -0.56 6.04
CA ALA A 144 5.30 0.70 6.70
C ALA A 144 4.07 1.60 6.83
N LYS A 145 4.01 2.43 7.88
CA LYS A 145 2.96 3.46 8.08
C LYS A 145 3.43 4.88 7.80
N ARG A 146 4.74 5.08 7.59
CA ARG A 146 5.39 6.37 7.36
C ARG A 146 6.36 6.28 6.19
N LYS A 147 6.48 7.36 5.41
CA LYS A 147 7.32 7.38 4.20
C LYS A 147 8.80 7.28 4.56
N GLU A 148 9.19 7.84 5.70
CA GLU A 148 10.55 7.84 6.23
C GLU A 148 11.00 6.40 6.50
N ILE A 149 10.13 5.59 7.12
CA ILE A 149 10.40 4.16 7.37
C ILE A 149 10.67 3.40 6.07
N VAL A 150 9.92 3.69 5.00
CA VAL A 150 10.15 3.07 3.68
C VAL A 150 11.52 3.47 3.14
N ARG A 151 11.90 4.74 3.24
CA ARG A 151 13.21 5.22 2.76
C ARG A 151 14.34 4.53 3.52
N ASP A 152 14.25 4.51 4.85
CA ASP A 152 15.24 3.86 5.72
C ASP A 152 15.35 2.36 5.40
N ALA A 153 14.22 1.69 5.18
CA ALA A 153 14.19 0.28 4.80
C ALA A 153 14.88 0.03 3.45
N VAL A 154 14.60 0.86 2.44
CA VAL A 154 15.21 0.72 1.10
C VAL A 154 16.71 0.98 1.16
N LEU A 155 17.16 1.99 1.91
CA LEU A 155 18.58 2.28 2.11
C LEU A 155 19.29 1.10 2.79
N LYS A 156 18.71 0.57 3.86
CA LYS A 156 19.24 -0.59 4.58
C LYS A 156 19.31 -1.83 3.70
N LEU A 157 18.26 -2.09 2.91
CA LEU A 157 18.25 -3.20 1.96
C LEU A 157 19.39 -3.06 0.95
N ASN A 158 19.56 -1.88 0.35
CA ASN A 158 20.61 -1.63 -0.63
C ASN A 158 22.02 -1.88 -0.06
N GLN A 159 22.27 -1.39 1.15
CA GLN A 159 23.53 -1.64 1.84
C GLN A 159 23.75 -3.14 2.04
N GLN A 160 22.75 -3.83 2.58
CA GLN A 160 22.82 -5.26 2.88
C GLN A 160 23.06 -6.12 1.64
N VAL A 161 22.38 -5.85 0.51
CA VAL A 161 22.58 -6.66 -0.71
C VAL A 161 23.97 -6.48 -1.33
N ARG A 162 24.63 -5.35 -1.09
CA ARG A 162 26.00 -5.09 -1.55
C ARG A 162 27.03 -5.70 -0.62
N GLU A 163 26.86 -5.53 0.69
CA GLU A 163 27.74 -6.12 1.71
C GLU A 163 27.76 -7.66 1.65
N LEU A 164 26.61 -8.28 1.38
CA LEU A 164 26.50 -9.74 1.24
C LEU A 164 26.93 -10.26 -0.14
N GLY A 165 27.36 -9.38 -1.06
CA GLY A 165 27.84 -9.76 -2.39
C GLY A 165 26.76 -10.34 -3.32
N VAL A 166 25.47 -10.14 -3.01
CA VAL A 166 24.36 -10.65 -3.83
C VAL A 166 24.03 -9.72 -5.01
N ALA A 167 24.51 -8.48 -4.97
CA ALA A 167 24.46 -7.54 -6.08
C ALA A 167 25.55 -7.85 -7.13
N LYS A 168 25.16 -8.06 -8.39
CA LYS A 168 26.08 -8.50 -9.46
C LYS A 168 26.97 -7.39 -10.03
N LYS A 169 26.65 -6.12 -9.83
CA LYS A 169 27.44 -4.97 -10.32
C LYS A 169 27.43 -3.82 -9.30
N ASP A 170 28.61 -3.31 -8.97
CA ASP A 170 28.74 -2.02 -8.30
C ASP A 170 28.55 -0.90 -9.32
N ILE A 171 27.30 -0.48 -9.49
CA ILE A 171 27.01 0.81 -10.08
C ILE A 171 27.16 1.81 -8.93
N GLY A 172 28.23 2.62 -9.01
CA GLY A 172 28.65 3.55 -7.96
C GLY A 172 27.56 4.53 -7.52
N ASN A 173 27.70 5.04 -6.28
CA ASN A 173 26.86 6.00 -5.57
C ASN A 173 25.79 6.69 -6.42
N SER A 174 24.67 6.02 -6.64
CA SER A 174 23.44 6.66 -7.08
C SER A 174 22.69 7.08 -5.83
N GLU A 175 22.72 8.37 -5.52
CA GLU A 175 21.73 8.96 -4.61
C GLU A 175 20.34 8.47 -5.01
N TYR A 176 19.67 7.80 -4.09
CA TYR A 176 18.38 7.14 -4.33
C TYR A 176 17.30 8.18 -4.69
N GLN A 177 16.94 8.26 -5.98
CA GLN A 177 15.87 9.15 -6.46
C GLN A 177 14.60 8.42 -6.93
N ASP A 178 14.60 7.09 -7.07
CA ASP A 178 13.50 6.37 -7.74
C ASP A 178 12.58 5.56 -6.79
N ILE A 179 12.14 6.15 -5.66
CA ILE A 179 11.04 5.56 -4.86
C ILE A 179 9.71 6.13 -5.31
N THR A 180 8.86 5.28 -5.90
CA THR A 180 7.48 5.63 -6.27
C THR A 180 6.49 5.02 -5.29
N PHE A 181 5.71 5.86 -4.61
CA PHE A 181 4.60 5.44 -3.75
C PHE A 181 3.39 5.06 -4.61
N ILE A 182 2.85 3.86 -4.40
CA ILE A 182 1.82 3.24 -5.23
C ILE A 182 0.59 2.81 -4.44
#